data_AF-A0A7V3BUB3-F1
#
_entry.id   AF-A0A7V3BUB3-F1
#
_cell.length_a   1.000
_cell.length_b   1.000
_cell.length_c   1.000
_cell.angle_alpha   90.00
_cell.angle_beta   90.00
_cell.angle_gamma   90.00
#
_symmetry.space_group_name_H-M   'P 1'
#
loop_
_entity.id
_entity.type
_entity.pdbx_description
1 polymer ?
#
loop_
_entity_poly.entity_id
_entity_poly.type
_entity_poly.pdbx_seq_one_letter_code
_entity_poly.pdbx_strand_id
1 'polypeptide(L)'
;MLATYLKAWKKDMEDRSMRGESELDISIGELKRRLEEILARPKVTRRDAEQAVEAAQAIADLMRAEERALRLVADGEGAAHSAGPVQRRSLAGLTLHAAAEHVLRKYGWPMHVKELALTILSEGWTSPRARETTIPRLALQLASRLPRYPERFRRTAPNTFSLTEWGDNPPRTQRPKPLIGIFASDGTHAARDIDQELETIFEDERNQWRSY
;
A
#
# COMPACT_ATOMS: atom_id res chain seq x y z
N MET A 1 -14.36 40.71 -36.21
CA MET A 1 -13.74 40.68 -34.87
C MET A 1 -13.65 39.28 -34.26
N LEU A 2 -14.67 38.42 -34.36
CA LEU A 2 -14.59 37.03 -33.85
C LEU A 2 -13.55 36.15 -34.54
N ALA A 3 -13.38 36.28 -35.86
CA ALA A 3 -12.40 35.49 -36.62
C ALA A 3 -10.94 35.78 -36.25
N THR A 4 -10.63 37.01 -35.86
CA THR A 4 -9.30 37.41 -35.37
C THR A 4 -9.03 36.85 -33.98
N TYR A 5 -10.05 36.79 -33.13
CA TYR A 5 -9.94 36.23 -31.77
C TYR A 5 -9.67 34.72 -31.79
N LEU A 6 -10.37 33.98 -32.66
CA LEU A 6 -10.18 32.53 -32.82
C LEU A 6 -8.79 32.16 -33.37
N LYS A 7 -8.23 32.97 -34.29
CA LYS A 7 -6.87 32.76 -34.79
C LYS A 7 -5.81 33.03 -33.74
N ALA A 8 -5.99 34.06 -32.90
CA ALA A 8 -5.07 34.35 -31.81
C ALA A 8 -5.09 33.24 -30.75
N TRP A 9 -6.29 32.76 -30.39
CA TRP A 9 -6.47 31.68 -29.42
C TRP A 9 -5.85 30.36 -29.89
N LYS A 10 -6.06 29.98 -31.16
CA LYS A 10 -5.50 28.75 -31.71
C LYS A 10 -3.97 28.76 -31.74
N LYS A 11 -3.37 29.90 -32.12
CA LYS A 11 -1.91 30.06 -32.16
C LYS A 11 -1.30 29.98 -30.76
N ASP A 12 -1.96 30.57 -29.76
CA ASP A 12 -1.51 30.52 -28.37
C ASP A 12 -1.59 29.10 -27.79
N MET A 13 -2.59 28.29 -28.18
CA MET A 13 -2.62 26.86 -27.85
C MET A 13 -1.49 26.06 -28.53
N GLU A 14 -1.20 26.32 -29.81
CA GLU A 14 -0.11 25.64 -30.53
C GLU A 14 1.27 25.99 -29.94
N ASP A 15 1.50 27.27 -29.57
CA ASP A 15 2.75 27.72 -28.94
C ASP A 15 2.93 27.21 -27.49
N ARG A 16 1.85 26.81 -26.81
CA ARG A 16 1.91 26.17 -25.48
C ARG A 16 2.08 24.65 -25.58
N SER A 17 1.41 24.00 -26.53
CA SER A 17 1.62 22.58 -26.84
C SER A 17 3.08 22.29 -27.22
N MET A 18 3.72 23.20 -27.96
CA MET A 18 5.16 23.13 -28.30
C MET A 18 6.10 23.23 -27.09
N ARG A 19 5.64 23.75 -25.94
CA ARG A 19 6.43 23.81 -24.70
C ARG A 19 6.33 22.56 -23.82
N GLY A 20 5.56 21.56 -24.25
CA GLY A 20 5.35 20.35 -23.46
C GLY A 20 4.45 20.56 -22.25
N GLU A 21 3.74 21.69 -22.17
CA GLU A 21 2.66 21.88 -21.20
C GLU A 21 1.52 20.97 -21.64
N SER A 22 1.18 19.99 -20.81
CA SER A 22 0.08 19.08 -21.10
C SER A 22 -1.23 19.88 -21.11
N GLU A 23 -2.23 19.47 -21.90
CA GLU A 23 -3.57 20.11 -21.88
C GLU A 23 -4.16 20.20 -20.45
N LEU A 24 -3.73 19.26 -19.58
CA LEU A 24 -4.07 19.25 -18.16
C LEU A 24 -3.45 20.41 -17.39
N ASP A 25 -2.19 20.77 -17.64
CA ASP A 25 -1.52 21.90 -16.99
C ASP A 25 -2.22 23.24 -17.30
N ILE A 26 -2.68 23.39 -18.55
CA ILE A 26 -3.43 24.56 -19.00
C ILE A 26 -4.79 24.64 -18.29
N SER A 27 -5.50 23.51 -18.20
CA SER A 27 -6.80 23.43 -17.51
C SER A 27 -6.68 23.73 -16.00
N ILE A 28 -5.64 23.21 -15.35
CA ILE A 28 -5.35 23.47 -13.93
C ILE A 28 -5.03 24.95 -13.71
N GLY A 29 -4.23 25.56 -14.59
CA GLY A 29 -3.89 26.98 -14.51
C GLY A 29 -5.11 27.89 -14.62
N GLU A 30 -6.02 27.60 -15.55
CA GLU A 30 -7.28 28.36 -15.69
C GLU A 30 -8.21 28.20 -14.48
N LEU A 31 -8.33 26.98 -13.95
CA LEU A 31 -9.14 26.71 -12.75
C LEU A 31 -8.57 27.41 -11.51
N LYS A 32 -7.25 27.41 -11.32
CA LYS A 32 -6.59 28.14 -10.23
C LYS A 32 -6.83 29.64 -10.34
N ARG A 33 -6.66 30.22 -11.53
CA ARG A 33 -6.89 31.65 -11.75
C ARG A 33 -8.34 32.05 -11.48
N ARG A 34 -9.29 31.19 -11.85
CA ARG A 34 -10.71 31.39 -11.58
C ARG A 34 -11.03 31.29 -10.07
N LEU A 35 -10.39 30.36 -9.35
CA LEU A 35 -10.52 30.25 -7.90
C LEU A 35 -9.95 31.50 -7.20
N GLU A 36 -8.76 31.95 -7.60
CA GLU A 36 -8.15 33.18 -7.08
C GLU A 36 -9.03 34.41 -7.32
N GLU A 37 -9.64 34.52 -8.50
CA GLU A 37 -10.58 35.59 -8.82
C GLU A 37 -11.83 35.55 -7.93
N ILE A 38 -12.38 34.36 -7.66
CA ILE A 38 -13.52 34.18 -6.75
C ILE A 38 -13.14 34.54 -5.31
N LEU A 39 -11.93 34.16 -4.87
CA LEU A 39 -11.44 34.43 -3.51
C LEU A 39 -11.06 35.90 -3.29
N ALA A 40 -10.62 36.61 -4.33
CA ALA A 40 -10.27 38.02 -4.28
C ALA A 40 -11.49 38.95 -4.22
N ARG A 41 -12.68 38.48 -4.65
CA ARG A 41 -13.92 39.23 -4.51
C ARG A 41 -14.37 39.22 -3.05
N PRO A 42 -14.80 40.35 -2.47
CA PRO A 42 -15.41 40.34 -1.14
C PRO A 42 -16.62 39.39 -1.18
N LYS A 43 -16.66 38.41 -0.27
CA LYS A 43 -17.73 37.41 -0.18
C LYS A 43 -18.99 38.08 0.36
N VAL A 44 -19.72 38.79 -0.50
CA VAL A 44 -20.89 39.57 -0.12
C VAL A 44 -22.13 38.69 -0.03
N THR A 45 -22.17 37.56 -0.75
CA THR A 45 -23.38 36.71 -0.80
C THR A 45 -23.10 35.24 -0.54
N ARG A 46 -24.11 34.53 0.00
CA ARG A 46 -24.10 33.07 0.19
C ARG A 46 -23.79 32.31 -1.10
N ARG A 47 -24.23 32.84 -2.24
CA ARG A 47 -23.99 32.26 -3.58
C ARG A 47 -22.50 32.24 -3.95
N ASP A 48 -21.75 33.25 -3.53
CA ASP A 48 -20.29 33.31 -3.77
C ASP A 48 -19.55 32.24 -2.94
N ALA A 49 -20.03 31.96 -1.72
CA ALA A 49 -19.48 30.89 -0.89
C ALA A 49 -19.75 29.49 -1.48
N GLU A 50 -20.96 29.25 -1.99
CA GLU A 50 -21.31 27.99 -2.66
C GLU A 50 -20.46 27.76 -3.92
N GLN A 51 -20.25 28.81 -4.74
CA GLN A 51 -19.39 28.73 -5.93
C GLN A 51 -17.92 28.46 -5.58
N ALA A 52 -17.41 29.02 -4.48
CA ALA A 52 -16.05 28.76 -4.03
C ALA A 52 -15.86 27.30 -3.57
N VAL A 53 -16.86 26.73 -2.90
CA VAL A 53 -16.85 25.31 -2.48
C VAL A 53 -16.87 24.38 -3.69
N GLU A 54 -17.74 24.65 -4.67
CA GLU A 54 -17.84 23.85 -5.90
C GLU A 54 -16.52 23.87 -6.70
N ALA A 55 -15.89 25.05 -6.84
CA ALA A 55 -14.61 25.17 -7.50
C ALA A 55 -13.48 24.42 -6.76
N ALA A 56 -13.45 24.49 -5.43
CA ALA A 56 -12.47 23.75 -4.64
C ALA A 56 -12.65 22.23 -4.75
N GLN A 57 -13.90 21.76 -4.77
CA GLN A 57 -14.24 20.34 -4.95
C GLN A 57 -13.74 19.82 -6.31
N ALA A 58 -13.98 20.58 -7.38
CA ALA A 58 -13.54 20.22 -8.73
C ALA A 58 -12.01 20.09 -8.84
N ILE A 59 -11.26 21.00 -8.20
CA ILE A 59 -9.79 20.92 -8.17
C ILE A 59 -9.33 19.67 -7.40
N ALA A 60 -9.95 19.36 -6.26
CA ALA A 60 -9.61 18.17 -5.49
C ALA A 60 -9.85 16.87 -6.26
N ASP A 61 -10.95 16.78 -7.00
CA ASP A 61 -11.27 15.61 -7.83
C ASP A 61 -10.30 15.45 -9.00
N LEU A 62 -9.88 16.55 -9.62
CA LEU A 62 -8.88 16.55 -10.68
C LEU A 62 -7.51 16.07 -10.16
N MET A 63 -7.04 16.57 -9.01
CA MET A 63 -5.79 16.11 -8.40
C MET A 63 -5.82 14.61 -8.05
N ARG A 64 -6.96 14.09 -7.56
CA ARG A 64 -7.11 12.64 -7.30
C ARG A 64 -7.14 11.81 -8.59
N ALA A 65 -7.62 12.37 -9.69
CA ALA A 65 -7.60 11.70 -10.99
C ALA A 65 -6.17 11.65 -11.55
N GLU A 66 -5.43 12.74 -11.42
CA GLU A 66 -4.02 12.82 -11.81
C GLU A 66 -3.14 11.85 -11.01
N GLU A 67 -3.30 11.79 -9.68
CA GLU A 67 -2.56 10.83 -8.85
C GLU A 67 -2.85 9.37 -9.26
N ARG A 68 -4.11 9.07 -9.62
CA ARG A 68 -4.48 7.76 -10.14
C ARG A 68 -3.84 7.47 -11.51
N ALA A 69 -3.79 8.46 -12.39
CA ALA A 69 -3.14 8.32 -13.70
C ALA A 69 -1.62 8.11 -13.55
N LEU A 70 -0.96 8.87 -12.66
CA LEU A 70 0.46 8.71 -12.36
C LEU A 70 0.77 7.33 -11.77
N ARG A 71 -0.09 6.78 -10.90
CA ARG A 71 0.07 5.40 -10.40
C ARG A 71 -0.02 4.38 -11.54
N LEU A 72 -0.96 4.54 -12.46
CA LEU A 72 -1.08 3.64 -13.62
C LEU A 72 0.14 3.70 -14.55
N VAL A 73 0.74 4.89 -14.73
CA VAL A 73 1.97 5.05 -15.51
C VAL A 73 3.18 4.46 -14.77
N ALA A 74 3.30 4.71 -13.46
CA ALA A 74 4.37 4.14 -12.63
C ALA A 74 4.31 2.60 -12.58
N ASP A 75 3.11 2.03 -12.48
CA ASP A 75 2.90 0.57 -12.53
C ASP A 75 3.21 -0.01 -13.93
N GLY A 76 3.03 0.80 -14.99
CA GLY A 76 3.38 0.44 -16.37
C GLY A 76 4.87 0.50 -16.68
N GLU A 77 5.59 1.50 -16.18
CA GLU A 77 7.02 1.72 -16.46
C GLU A 77 7.95 1.00 -15.47
N GLY A 78 7.50 0.77 -14.23
CA GLY A 78 8.23 0.03 -13.20
C GLY A 78 8.44 -1.47 -13.51
N ALA A 79 7.80 -2.00 -14.54
CA ALA A 79 7.99 -3.40 -14.97
C ALA A 79 9.22 -3.62 -15.86
N ALA A 80 9.85 -2.56 -16.41
CA ALA A 80 10.83 -2.73 -17.49
C ALA A 80 12.30 -2.50 -17.10
N HIS A 81 12.62 -1.77 -16.02
CA HIS A 81 14.01 -1.33 -15.77
C HIS A 81 14.43 -1.48 -14.30
N SER A 82 14.74 -2.71 -13.86
CA SER A 82 15.78 -3.04 -12.84
C SER A 82 15.63 -4.42 -12.20
N ALA A 83 15.37 -5.46 -13.00
CA ALA A 83 15.61 -6.82 -12.55
C ALA A 83 16.03 -7.65 -13.76
N GLY A 84 17.28 -8.13 -13.78
CA GLY A 84 17.58 -9.36 -14.53
C GLY A 84 16.53 -10.41 -14.17
N PRO A 85 16.21 -11.38 -15.03
CA PRO A 85 15.05 -12.26 -14.85
C PRO A 85 15.09 -12.93 -13.48
N VAL A 86 14.46 -12.29 -12.49
CA VAL A 86 14.20 -12.88 -11.18
C VAL A 86 13.15 -13.88 -11.53
N GLN A 87 13.60 -15.09 -11.83
CA GLN A 87 12.76 -16.27 -11.90
C GLN A 87 11.88 -16.18 -10.66
N ARG A 88 10.62 -15.79 -10.86
CA ARG A 88 9.58 -15.87 -9.84
C ARG A 88 9.42 -17.35 -9.62
N ARG A 89 10.31 -17.92 -8.80
CA ARG A 89 10.28 -19.32 -8.40
C ARG A 89 8.98 -19.44 -7.63
N SER A 90 7.96 -19.90 -8.33
CA SER A 90 6.65 -20.13 -7.75
C SER A 90 6.84 -20.96 -6.49
N LEU A 91 6.20 -20.54 -5.40
CA LEU A 91 6.19 -21.32 -4.17
C LEU A 91 5.36 -22.60 -4.31
N ALA A 92 4.71 -22.82 -5.46
CA ALA A 92 3.96 -24.03 -5.75
C ALA A 92 4.84 -25.28 -5.60
N GLY A 93 4.32 -26.27 -4.88
CA GLY A 93 5.02 -27.54 -4.61
C GLY A 93 6.02 -27.50 -3.45
N LEU A 94 6.31 -26.33 -2.86
CA LEU A 94 7.13 -26.25 -1.66
C LEU A 94 6.33 -26.65 -0.41
N THR A 95 7.03 -27.25 0.55
CA THR A 95 6.50 -27.44 1.90
C THR A 95 6.29 -26.08 2.57
N LEU A 96 5.38 -26.00 3.55
CA LEU A 96 5.08 -24.74 4.25
C LEU A 96 6.33 -24.10 4.90
N HIS A 97 7.22 -24.91 5.50
CA HIS A 97 8.45 -24.40 6.09
C HIS A 97 9.44 -23.91 5.03
N ALA A 98 9.57 -24.61 3.89
CA ALA A 98 10.45 -24.17 2.80
C ALA A 98 9.94 -22.85 2.17
N ALA A 99 8.62 -22.71 2.04
CA ALA A 99 8.00 -21.45 1.61
C ALA A 99 8.27 -20.30 2.61
N ALA A 100 8.11 -20.56 3.92
CA ALA A 100 8.43 -19.58 4.96
C ALA A 100 9.92 -19.18 4.96
N GLU A 101 10.83 -20.15 4.80
CA GLU A 101 12.27 -19.91 4.67
C GLU A 101 12.59 -19.04 3.45
N HIS A 102 11.97 -19.33 2.30
CA HIS A 102 12.13 -18.54 1.08
C HIS A 102 11.71 -17.09 1.28
N VAL A 103 10.50 -16.87 1.84
CA VAL A 103 9.98 -15.53 2.11
C VAL A 103 10.90 -14.79 3.08
N LEU A 104 11.28 -15.40 4.20
CA LEU A 104 12.17 -14.74 5.17
C LEU A 104 13.52 -14.38 4.53
N ARG A 105 14.14 -15.27 3.73
CA ARG A 105 15.39 -14.96 3.02
C ARG A 105 15.24 -13.81 2.03
N LYS A 106 14.14 -13.81 1.28
CA LYS A 106 13.85 -12.80 0.25
C LYS A 106 13.71 -11.41 0.86
N TYR A 107 13.00 -11.30 1.98
CA TYR A 107 12.75 -10.00 2.63
C TYR A 107 13.91 -9.60 3.55
N GLY A 108 14.53 -10.53 4.27
CA GLY A 108 15.67 -10.23 5.14
C GLY A 108 15.29 -9.59 6.49
N TRP A 109 14.07 -9.81 6.99
CA TRP A 109 13.68 -9.36 8.33
C TRP A 109 12.75 -10.34 9.04
N PRO A 110 12.71 -10.32 10.38
CA PRO A 110 11.73 -11.09 11.14
C PRO A 110 10.30 -10.66 10.80
N MET A 111 9.40 -11.61 10.57
CA MET A 111 8.01 -11.34 10.19
C MET A 111 7.03 -11.95 11.18
N HIS A 112 5.94 -11.23 11.42
CA HIS A 112 4.82 -11.76 12.20
C HIS A 112 4.10 -12.86 11.38
N VAL A 113 3.57 -13.90 12.02
CA VAL A 113 2.94 -15.05 11.33
C VAL A 113 1.81 -14.66 10.39
N LYS A 114 1.04 -13.61 10.71
CA LYS A 114 -0.02 -13.07 9.84
C LYS A 114 0.57 -12.46 8.56
N GLU A 115 1.61 -11.64 8.71
CA GLU A 115 2.31 -11.04 7.56
C GLU A 115 2.95 -12.13 6.72
N LEU A 116 3.64 -13.08 7.37
CA LEU A 116 4.28 -14.22 6.71
C LEU A 116 3.27 -15.05 5.92
N ALA A 117 2.09 -15.36 6.50
CA ALA A 117 1.00 -16.06 5.82
C ALA A 117 0.48 -15.30 4.60
N LEU A 118 0.21 -14.00 4.74
CA LEU A 118 -0.23 -13.14 3.64
C LEU A 118 0.80 -13.15 2.49
N THR A 119 2.08 -13.01 2.84
CA THR A 119 3.17 -12.93 1.88
C THR A 119 3.34 -14.26 1.12
N ILE A 120 3.32 -15.39 1.84
CA ILE A 120 3.35 -16.74 1.26
C ILE A 120 2.20 -16.97 0.26
N LEU A 121 0.98 -16.54 0.59
CA LEU A 121 -0.17 -16.65 -0.32
C LEU A 121 -0.03 -15.73 -1.53
N SER A 122 0.44 -14.49 -1.34
CA SER A 122 0.67 -13.53 -2.43
C SER A 122 1.74 -13.99 -3.43
N GLU A 123 2.69 -14.81 -2.96
CA GLU A 123 3.72 -15.44 -3.79
C GLU A 123 3.27 -16.74 -4.47
N GLY A 124 1.97 -17.06 -4.39
CA GLY A 124 1.37 -18.18 -5.11
C GLY A 124 1.60 -19.55 -4.47
N TRP A 125 1.90 -19.60 -3.17
CA TRP A 125 1.97 -20.88 -2.47
C TRP A 125 0.60 -21.54 -2.41
N THR A 126 0.52 -22.79 -2.86
CA THR A 126 -0.68 -23.62 -2.80
C THR A 126 -0.44 -24.83 -1.91
N SER A 127 -1.33 -25.05 -0.94
CA SER A 127 -1.25 -26.24 -0.09
C SER A 127 -1.47 -27.52 -0.90
N PRO A 128 -0.59 -28.53 -0.80
CA PRO A 128 -0.77 -29.78 -1.52
C PRO A 128 -1.94 -30.62 -1.00
N ARG A 129 -2.48 -30.30 0.20
CA ARG A 129 -3.54 -31.09 0.86
C ARG A 129 -4.85 -30.33 1.03
N ALA A 130 -4.83 -29.01 1.02
CA ALA A 130 -6.02 -28.19 1.26
C ALA A 130 -6.44 -27.48 -0.02
N ARG A 131 -7.71 -27.65 -0.41
CA ARG A 131 -8.29 -27.02 -1.60
C ARG A 131 -8.39 -25.50 -1.47
N GLU A 132 -8.56 -25.02 -0.24
CA GLU A 132 -8.65 -23.60 0.09
C GLU A 132 -7.84 -23.32 1.36
N THR A 133 -6.94 -22.34 1.27
CA THR A 133 -6.07 -21.94 2.39
C THR A 133 -6.40 -20.50 2.76
N THR A 134 -7.05 -20.30 3.89
CA THR A 134 -7.32 -18.97 4.44
C THR A 134 -6.11 -18.46 5.25
N ILE A 135 -5.94 -17.14 5.31
CA ILE A 135 -4.84 -16.50 6.05
C ILE A 135 -4.81 -16.92 7.54
N PRO A 136 -5.92 -16.92 8.30
CA PRO A 136 -5.88 -17.29 9.72
C PRO A 136 -5.42 -18.74 9.94
N ARG A 137 -5.90 -19.66 9.10
CA ARG A 137 -5.53 -21.08 9.15
C ARG A 137 -4.04 -21.27 8.84
N LEU A 138 -3.52 -20.56 7.85
CA LEU A 138 -2.10 -20.61 7.49
C LEU A 138 -1.23 -20.03 8.61
N ALA A 139 -1.64 -18.91 9.20
CA ALA A 139 -0.95 -18.30 10.33
C ALA A 139 -0.87 -19.24 11.54
N LEU A 140 -1.96 -19.94 11.88
CA LEU A 140 -1.98 -20.95 12.94
C LEU A 140 -1.05 -22.13 12.64
N GLN A 141 -1.01 -22.57 11.37
CA GLN A 141 -0.09 -23.63 10.93
C GLN A 141 1.37 -23.19 11.03
N LEU A 142 1.69 -21.93 10.67
CA LEU A 142 3.04 -21.38 10.82
C LEU A 142 3.43 -21.30 12.31
N ALA A 143 2.56 -20.76 13.15
CA ALA A 143 2.79 -20.64 14.59
C ALA A 143 3.07 -21.99 15.26
N SER A 144 2.37 -23.05 14.85
CA SER A 144 2.51 -24.40 15.43
C SER A 144 3.64 -25.25 14.81
N ARG A 145 4.02 -25.00 13.56
CA ARG A 145 5.02 -25.82 12.83
C ARG A 145 6.42 -25.23 12.84
N LEU A 146 6.59 -23.92 12.73
CA LEU A 146 7.92 -23.31 12.68
C LEU A 146 8.78 -23.59 13.93
N PRO A 147 8.23 -23.59 15.17
CA PRO A 147 9.00 -23.95 16.37
C PRO A 147 9.56 -25.38 16.36
N ARG A 148 9.07 -26.27 15.49
CA ARG A 148 9.55 -27.64 15.36
C ARG A 148 10.85 -27.76 14.56
N TYR A 149 11.31 -26.66 13.96
CA TYR A 149 12.54 -26.58 13.15
C TYR A 149 13.49 -25.51 13.72
N PRO A 150 14.00 -25.66 14.96
CA PRO A 150 14.84 -24.66 15.62
C PRO A 150 16.16 -24.40 14.90
N GLU A 151 16.64 -25.37 14.11
CA GLU A 151 17.83 -25.25 13.29
C GLU A 151 17.67 -24.25 12.13
N ARG A 152 16.42 -23.93 11.74
CA ARG A 152 16.11 -22.99 10.65
C ARG A 152 15.42 -21.71 11.13
N PHE A 153 14.52 -21.83 12.11
CA PHE A 153 13.71 -20.70 12.58
C PHE A 153 13.96 -20.42 14.05
N ARG A 154 14.07 -19.13 14.36
CA ARG A 154 14.14 -18.61 15.72
C ARG A 154 12.99 -17.64 15.97
N ARG A 155 12.30 -17.82 17.08
CA ARG A 155 11.25 -16.88 17.54
C ARG A 155 11.91 -15.65 18.17
N THR A 156 11.63 -14.47 17.65
CA THR A 156 12.20 -13.19 18.13
C THR A 156 11.23 -12.39 18.99
N ALA A 157 9.92 -12.54 18.75
CA ALA A 157 8.83 -11.91 19.50
C ALA A 157 7.60 -12.82 19.47
N PRO A 158 6.53 -12.54 20.26
CA PRO A 158 5.26 -13.25 20.13
C PRO A 158 4.82 -13.32 18.66
N ASN A 159 4.58 -14.54 18.17
CA ASN A 159 4.16 -14.79 16.79
C ASN A 159 5.05 -14.17 15.71
N THR A 160 6.33 -13.91 16.01
CA THR A 160 7.29 -13.34 15.05
C THR A 160 8.49 -14.25 14.91
N PHE A 161 8.81 -14.60 13.67
CA PHE A 161 9.85 -15.57 13.34
C PHE A 161 10.91 -14.94 12.45
N SER A 162 12.15 -15.39 12.66
CA SER A 162 13.35 -15.03 11.91
C SER A 162 14.11 -16.30 11.53
N LEU A 163 15.09 -16.20 10.63
CA LEU A 163 15.98 -17.32 10.34
C LEU A 163 17.06 -17.44 11.41
N THR A 164 17.34 -18.68 11.85
CA THR A 164 18.38 -18.97 12.84
C THR A 164 19.77 -18.51 12.36
N GLU A 165 20.03 -18.59 11.05
CA GLU A 165 21.29 -18.16 10.42
C GLU A 165 21.58 -16.66 10.59
N TRP A 166 20.56 -15.84 10.90
CA TRP A 166 20.73 -14.41 11.16
C TRP A 166 21.23 -14.08 12.57
N GLY A 167 21.18 -15.04 13.51
CA GLY A 167 21.54 -14.79 14.91
C GLY A 167 20.71 -13.66 15.51
N ASP A 168 21.37 -12.64 16.06
CA ASP A 168 20.73 -11.43 16.60
C ASP A 168 20.70 -10.27 15.58
N ASN A 169 21.33 -10.43 14.40
CA ASN A 169 21.49 -9.38 13.39
C ASN A 169 20.91 -9.82 12.04
N PRO A 170 19.62 -9.56 11.76
CA PRO A 170 19.03 -9.85 10.45
C PRO A 170 19.73 -9.05 9.33
N PRO A 171 19.95 -9.66 8.14
CA PRO A 171 20.51 -8.99 6.98
C PRO A 171 19.53 -7.93 6.52
N ARG A 172 19.83 -6.67 6.81
CA ARG A 172 18.90 -5.55 6.56
C ARG A 172 18.84 -5.22 5.07
N THR A 173 18.11 -6.03 4.28
CA THR A 173 17.79 -5.71 2.89
C THR A 173 16.77 -4.56 2.82
N GLN A 174 15.84 -4.50 3.78
CA GLN A 174 15.39 -3.34 4.59
C GLN A 174 13.95 -3.54 5.11
N ARG A 175 13.76 -3.65 6.43
CA ARG A 175 12.55 -3.11 7.08
C ARG A 175 12.85 -2.26 8.32
N PRO A 176 13.13 -0.97 8.12
CA PRO A 176 12.95 0.11 9.09
C PRO A 176 12.15 1.27 8.45
N LYS A 177 11.35 2.12 9.09
CA LYS A 177 10.92 2.38 10.48
C LYS A 177 9.39 2.55 10.47
N PRO A 178 8.65 2.13 11.51
CA PRO A 178 7.38 2.79 11.80
C PRO A 178 7.72 4.21 12.26
N LEU A 179 7.71 5.18 11.35
CA LEU A 179 7.54 6.59 11.74
C LEU A 179 6.07 6.75 12.12
N ILE A 180 5.71 6.23 13.30
CA ILE A 180 4.51 6.70 14.00
C ILE A 180 4.80 8.17 14.21
N GLY A 181 4.11 8.99 13.41
CA GLY A 181 4.19 10.42 13.52
C GLY A 181 3.96 10.81 14.98
N ILE A 182 4.54 11.93 15.35
CA ILE A 182 4.30 12.66 16.60
C ILE A 182 2.81 13.09 16.73
N PHE A 183 1.92 12.56 15.89
CA PHE A 183 0.46 12.66 15.95
C PHE A 183 -0.12 11.28 16.28
N ALA A 184 -0.17 10.96 17.57
CA ALA A 184 -1.26 10.17 18.11
C ALA A 184 -2.56 10.97 17.92
N SER A 185 -3.13 10.96 16.72
CA SER A 185 -4.56 11.28 16.56
C SER A 185 -5.31 10.01 16.94
N ASP A 186 -6.16 10.12 17.95
CA ASP A 186 -7.02 9.06 18.46
C ASP A 186 -7.54 8.16 17.32
N GLY A 187 -7.11 6.90 17.37
CA GLY A 187 -7.43 5.91 16.35
C GLY A 187 -8.93 5.83 16.13
N THR A 188 -9.33 5.81 14.86
CA THR A 188 -10.69 5.48 14.44
C THR A 188 -11.13 4.19 15.15
N HIS A 189 -12.26 4.25 15.86
CA HIS A 189 -12.82 3.17 16.68
C HIS A 189 -12.83 1.80 15.99
N ALA A 190 -12.99 1.77 14.66
CA ALA A 190 -12.99 0.54 13.86
C ALA A 190 -11.68 -0.27 13.90
N ALA A 191 -10.51 0.36 14.11
CA ALA A 191 -9.26 -0.38 14.23
C ALA A 191 -9.12 -1.07 15.60
N ARG A 192 -9.71 -0.49 16.65
CA ARG A 192 -9.73 -1.07 18.00
C ARG A 192 -10.61 -2.31 18.07
N ASP A 193 -11.76 -2.29 17.39
CA ASP A 193 -12.71 -3.40 17.44
C ASP A 193 -12.14 -4.68 16.79
N ILE A 194 -11.39 -4.55 15.69
CA ILE A 194 -10.79 -5.69 14.99
C ILE A 194 -9.65 -6.33 15.81
N ASP A 195 -8.82 -5.53 16.47
CA ASP A 195 -7.78 -6.07 17.34
C ASP A 195 -8.39 -6.78 18.56
N GLN A 196 -9.50 -6.26 19.09
CA GLN A 196 -10.17 -6.81 20.27
C GLN A 196 -10.91 -8.13 19.99
N GLU A 197 -11.56 -8.29 18.83
CA GLU A 197 -12.17 -9.56 18.40
C GLU A 197 -11.13 -10.67 18.21
N LEU A 198 -9.94 -10.30 17.70
CA LEU A 198 -8.89 -11.29 17.47
C LEU A 198 -8.22 -11.70 18.78
N GLU A 199 -8.05 -10.78 19.72
CA GLU A 199 -7.48 -11.08 21.05
C GLU A 199 -8.37 -12.06 21.82
N THR A 200 -9.69 -11.93 21.72
CA THR A 200 -10.67 -12.88 22.30
C THR A 200 -10.56 -14.28 21.68
N ILE A 201 -10.45 -14.39 20.35
CA ILE A 201 -10.27 -15.68 19.67
C ILE A 201 -8.96 -16.36 20.12
N PHE A 202 -7.88 -15.59 20.26
CA PHE A 202 -6.60 -16.14 20.68
C PHE A 202 -6.54 -16.50 22.18
N GLU A 203 -7.30 -15.85 23.05
CA GLU A 203 -7.39 -16.21 24.47
C GLU A 203 -8.21 -17.49 24.70
N ASP A 204 -9.31 -17.66 23.97
CA ASP A 204 -10.12 -18.89 24.04
C ASP A 204 -9.31 -20.11 23.62
N GLU A 205 -8.57 -20.02 22.51
CA GLU A 205 -7.69 -21.12 22.10
C GLU A 205 -6.58 -21.37 23.13
N ARG A 206 -5.96 -20.32 23.69
CA ARG A 206 -4.89 -20.45 24.68
C ARG A 206 -5.37 -21.15 25.96
N ASN A 207 -6.62 -20.90 26.36
CA ASN A 207 -7.26 -21.58 27.49
C ASN A 207 -7.61 -23.03 27.16
N GLN A 208 -8.05 -23.31 25.92
CA GLN A 208 -8.34 -24.67 25.47
C GLN A 208 -7.09 -25.58 25.47
N TRP A 209 -5.92 -25.04 25.13
CA TRP A 209 -4.66 -25.80 25.18
C TRP A 209 -4.11 -26.02 26.59
N ARG A 210 -4.54 -25.24 27.59
CA ARG A 210 -4.14 -25.42 29.00
C ARG A 210 -4.97 -26.48 29.73
N SER A 211 -6.09 -26.93 29.16
CA SER A 211 -6.96 -27.94 29.77
C SER A 211 -6.67 -29.38 29.32
N TYR A 212 -5.60 -29.60 28.55
CA TYR A 212 -5.10 -30.92 28.14
C TYR A 212 -3.75 -31.18 28.80
#